data_AF-A0A8S9UDX9-F1
#
_entry.id   AF-A0A8S9UDX9-F1
#
_cell.length_a   1.000
_cell.length_b   1.000
_cell.length_c   1.000
_cell.angle_alpha   90.00
_cell.angle_beta   90.00
_cell.angle_gamma   90.00
#
_symmetry.space_group_name_H-M   'P 1'
#
loop_
_entity.id
_entity.type
_entity.pdbx_description
1 polymer ?
#
loop_
_entity_poly.entity_id
_entity_poly.type
_entity_poly.pdbx_seq_one_letter_code
_entity_poly.pdbx_strand_id
1 'polypeptide(L)' 'MQNTVRLGIGNISTKDIDVAINGKCPIFGFNVKLRSREAKLATERGVRIILRSTVHELIEEITAFEQTDFDDVDATSD' A
#
# COMPACT_ATOMS: atom_id res chain seq x y z
N MET A 1 -4.36 -8.23 -13.01
CA MET A 1 -3.61 -7.20 -13.76
C MET A 1 -3.13 -6.16 -12.75
N GLN A 2 -1.83 -6.09 -12.47
CA GLN A 2 -1.26 -5.10 -11.55
C GLN A 2 -1.54 -3.69 -12.09
N ASN A 3 -2.34 -2.90 -11.38
CA ASN A 3 -2.60 -1.52 -11.75
C ASN A 3 -2.01 -0.59 -10.70
N THR A 4 -0.81 -0.09 -10.96
CA THR A 4 -0.19 0.94 -10.12
C THR A 4 -0.97 2.23 -10.28
N VAL A 5 -1.74 2.60 -9.24
CA VAL A 5 -2.58 3.82 -9.27
C VAL A 5 -1.72 5.08 -9.36
N ARG A 6 -0.55 5.09 -8.72
CA ARG A 6 0.38 6.23 -8.72
C ARG A 6 1.81 5.78 -8.40
N LEU A 7 2.78 6.36 -9.11
CA LEU A 7 4.20 6.26 -8.80
C LEU A 7 4.74 7.67 -8.53
N GLY A 8 5.60 7.81 -7.52
CA GLY A 8 6.21 9.09 -7.15
C GLY A 8 7.58 8.91 -6.51
N ILE A 9 8.42 9.94 -6.61
CA ILE A 9 9.73 10.02 -5.97
C ILE A 9 9.63 10.98 -4.79
N GLY A 10 10.13 10.56 -3.63
CA GLY A 10 10.13 11.35 -2.40
C GLY A 10 9.33 10.69 -1.27
N ASN A 11 9.31 11.36 -0.11
CA ASN A 11 8.58 10.86 1.06
C ASN A 11 7.07 10.84 0.82
N ILE A 12 6.37 9.99 1.57
CA ILE A 12 4.91 9.87 1.50
C ILE A 12 4.26 11.19 1.88
N SER A 13 3.37 11.68 1.02
CA SER A 13 2.61 12.91 1.22
C SER A 13 1.13 12.63 1.46
N THR A 14 0.39 13.64 1.90
CA THR A 14 -1.07 13.55 2.03
C THR A 14 -1.77 13.18 0.72
N LYS A 15 -1.21 13.62 -0.42
CA LYS A 15 -1.77 13.29 -1.75
C LYS A 15 -1.70 11.80 -2.05
N ASP A 16 -0.63 11.13 -1.63
CA ASP A 16 -0.47 9.69 -1.85
C ASP A 16 -1.46 8.92 -0.98
N ILE A 17 -1.74 9.42 0.24
CA ILE A 17 -2.80 8.90 1.12
C ILE A 17 -4.18 9.10 0.49
N ASP A 18 -4.49 10.29 -0.03
CA ASP A 18 -5.79 10.56 -0.66
C ASP A 18 -6.03 9.64 -1.88
N VAL A 19 -4.99 9.39 -2.68
CA VAL A 19 -5.05 8.46 -3.81
C VAL A 19 -5.29 7.03 -3.32
N ALA A 20 -4.60 6.59 -2.27
CA ALA A 20 -4.75 5.26 -1.70
C ALA A 20 -6.17 5.02 -1.13
N ILE A 21 -6.78 6.04 -0.52
CA ILE A 21 -8.17 5.99 -0.04
C ILE A 21 -9.12 5.78 -1.23
N ASN A 22 -8.98 6.59 -2.28
CA ASN A 22 -9.86 6.53 -3.44
C ASN A 22 -9.68 5.22 -4.24
N GLY A 23 -8.44 4.75 -4.33
CA GLY A 23 -8.09 3.50 -5.02
C GLY A 23 -8.30 2.24 -4.17
N LYS A 24 -8.64 2.38 -2.88
CA LYS A 24 -8.70 1.28 -1.91
C LYS A 24 -7.46 0.38 -1.96
N CYS A 25 -6.28 0.98 -2.08
CA CYS A 25 -5.03 0.26 -2.26
C CYS A 25 -4.01 0.60 -1.16
N PRO A 26 -3.12 -0.33 -0.80
CA PRO A 26 -2.01 -0.03 0.11
C PRO A 26 -0.97 0.91 -0.55
N ILE A 27 -0.18 1.59 0.29
CA ILE A 27 0.98 2.37 -0.16
C ILE A 27 2.26 1.60 0.16
N PHE A 28 3.08 1.37 -0.86
CA PHE A 28 4.39 0.74 -0.75
C PHE A 28 5.50 1.79 -0.89
N GLY A 29 6.31 1.96 0.15
CA GLY A 29 7.40 2.92 0.19
C GLY A 29 8.77 2.26 0.26
N PHE A 30 9.63 2.52 -0.73
CA PHE A 30 11.03 2.09 -0.72
C PHE A 30 11.96 3.20 -0.20
N ASN A 31 12.66 2.95 0.91
CA ASN A 31 13.65 3.88 1.48
C ASN A 31 13.13 5.31 1.68
N VAL A 32 11.87 5.44 2.10
CA VAL A 32 11.18 6.70 2.34
C VAL A 32 10.71 6.80 3.78
N LYS A 33 10.44 8.02 4.23
CA LYS A 33 9.93 8.29 5.57
C LYS A 33 8.45 8.65 5.51
N LEU A 34 7.71 8.22 6.53
CA LEU A 34 6.38 8.69 6.83
C LEU A 34 6.45 9.69 7.98
N ARG A 35 5.96 10.90 7.73
CA ARG A 35 5.89 11.96 8.76
C ARG A 35 4.69 11.71 9.67
N SER A 36 4.76 12.20 10.92
CA SER A 36 3.74 11.91 11.94
C SER A 36 2.33 12.38 11.58
N ARG A 37 2.21 13.50 10.87
CA ARG A 37 0.91 14.03 10.41
C ARG A 37 0.26 13.07 9.42
N GLU A 38 1.02 12.61 8.44
CA GLU A 38 0.62 11.69 7.39
C GLU A 38 0.33 10.30 7.98
N ALA A 39 1.14 9.83 8.94
CA ALA A 39 0.86 8.59 9.67
C ALA A 39 -0.50 8.63 10.37
N LYS A 40 -0.78 9.72 11.09
CA LYS A 40 -2.06 9.88 11.78
C LYS A 40 -3.23 9.88 10.80
N LEU A 41 -3.10 10.61 9.69
CA LEU A 41 -4.11 10.66 8.64
C LEU A 41 -4.35 9.27 8.02
N ALA A 42 -3.29 8.52 7.74
CA ALA A 42 -3.41 7.17 7.20
C ALA A 42 -4.13 6.22 8.17
N THR A 43 -3.80 6.27 9.46
CA THR A 43 -4.47 5.48 10.49
C THR A 43 -5.95 5.84 10.64
N GLU A 44 -6.27 7.14 10.72
CA GLU A 44 -7.66 7.62 10.81
C GLU A 44 -8.51 7.20 9.60
N ARG A 45 -7.88 7.06 8.43
CA ARG A 45 -8.54 6.74 7.16
C ARG A 45 -8.44 5.26 6.77
N GLY A 46 -7.81 4.43 7.60
CA GLY A 46 -7.66 2.99 7.35
C GLY A 46 -6.72 2.65 6.18
N VAL A 47 -5.78 3.52 5.84
CA VAL A 47 -4.81 3.26 4.76
C VAL A 47 -3.64 2.45 5.29
N ARG A 48 -3.39 1.29 4.68
CA ARG A 48 -2.22 0.45 4.97
C ARG A 48 -0.99 1.04 4.27
N ILE A 49 0.02 1.40 5.07
CA ILE A 49 1.31 1.89 4.57
C ILE A 49 2.39 0.89 4.96
N ILE A 50 3.13 0.42 3.97
CA ILE A 50 4.22 -0.54 4.12
C ILE A 50 5.52 0.15 3.69
N LEU A 51 6.46 0.28 4.62
CA LEU A 51 7.76 0.90 4.38
C LEU A 51 8.85 -0.14 4.48
N ARG A 52 9.67 -0.26 3.45
CA ARG A 52 10.82 -1.18 3.44
C ARG A 52 12.09 -0.47 3.02
N SER A 53 13.20 -0.83 3.66
CA SER A 53 14.53 -0.31 3.35
C SER A 53 15.24 -1.13 2.27
N THR A 54 14.83 -2.38 2.06
CA THR A 54 15.37 -3.27 1.05
C THR A 54 14.33 -3.53 -0.03
N VAL A 55 14.78 -3.65 -1.29
CA VAL A 55 13.87 -3.86 -2.43
C VAL A 55 13.25 -5.25 -2.35
N HIS A 56 14.00 -6.26 -1.91
CA HIS A 56 13.52 -7.63 -1.79
C HIS A 56 12.33 -7.73 -0.82
N GLU A 57 12.41 -7.15 0.37
CA GLU A 57 11.29 -7.12 1.32
C GLU A 57 10.07 -6.38 0.76
N LEU A 58 10.28 -5.35 -0.06
CA LEU A 58 9.17 -4.62 -0.68
C LEU A 58 8.46 -5.48 -1.72
N ILE A 59 9.24 -6.20 -2.54
CA ILE A 59 8.71 -7.14 -3.52
C ILE A 59 7.92 -8.25 -2.81
N GLU A 60 8.48 -8.83 -1.74
CA GLU A 60 7.80 -9.84 -0.94
C GLU A 60 6.44 -9.36 -0.41
N GLU A 61 6.37 -8.15 0.13
CA GLU A 61 5.12 -7.56 0.62
C GLU A 61 4.09 -7.32 -0.50
N ILE A 62 4.54 -6.86 -1.67
CA ILE A 62 3.67 -6.69 -2.84
C ILE A 62 3.13 -8.05 -3.30
N THR A 63 4.00 -9.05 -3.41
CA THR A 63 3.61 -10.41 -3.82
C THR A 63 2.67 -11.07 -2.81
N ALA A 64 2.91 -10.89 -1.51
CA ALA A 64 2.03 -11.40 -0.46
C ALA A 64 0.65 -10.72 -0.50
N PHE A 65 0.62 -9.40 -0.70
CA PHE A 65 -0.63 -8.66 -0.85
C PHE A 65 -1.45 -9.17 -2.04
N GLU A 66 -0.80 -9.44 -3.18
CA GLU A 66 -1.47 -9.99 -4.35
C GLU A 66 -2.09 -11.36 -4.07
N GLN A 67 -1.37 -12.26 -3.40
CA GLN A 67 -1.87 -13.59 -3.08
C GLN A 67 -3.09 -13.54 -2.16
N THR A 68 -3.09 -12.66 -1.15
CA THR A 68 -4.26 -12.47 -0.28
C THR A 68 -5.50 -11.97 -1.02
N ASP A 69 -5.36 -11.19 -2.09
CA ASP A 69 -6.50 -10.74 -2.90
C ASP A 69 -7.08 -11.87 -3.78
N PHE A 70 -6.37 -12.99 -3.98
CA PHE A 70 -6.86 -14.15 -4.75
C PHE A 70 -7.57 -15.20 -3.89
N ASP A 71 -7.24 -15.31 -2.60
CA ASP A 71 -7.78 -16.35 -1.71
C ASP A 71 -9.23 -16.09 -1.26
N ASP A 72 -9.73 -14.86 -1.38
CA ASP A 72 -11.14 -14.51 -1.08
C ASP A 72 -12.14 -14.91 -2.18
N VAL A 73 -11.68 -15.43 -3.32
CA VAL A 73 -12.54 -15.78 -4.48
C VAL A 73 -12.92 -17.27 -4.52
N ASP A 74 -12.26 -18.14 -3.74
CA ASP A 74 -12.46 -19.60 -3.79
C ASP A 74 -13.37 -20.15 -2.66
N ALA A 75 -13.98 -19.28 -1.83
CA ALA A 75 -14.81 -19.69 -0.69
C ALA A 75 -16.33 -19.77 -1.00
N THR A 76 -16.76 -19.61 -2.25
CA THR A 76 -18.16 -19.83 -2.66
C THR A 76 -18.23 -20.82 -3.82
N SER A 77 -18.03 -22.10 -3.52
CA SER A 77 -18.42 -23.21 -4.40
C SER A 77 -18.83 -24.39 -3.51
N ASP A 78 -20.05 -24.34 -3.00
CA ASP A 78 -20.84 -25.51 -2.59
C ASP A 78 -22.33 -25.24 -2.89
#